data_AF-A0A1A8F228-F1
#
_entry.id   AF-A0A1A8F228-F1
#
_cell.length_a   1.000
_cell.length_b   1.000
_cell.length_c   1.000
_cell.angle_alpha   90.00
_cell.angle_beta   90.00
_cell.angle_gamma   90.00
#
_symmetry.space_group_name_H-M   'P 1'
#
loop_
_entity.id
_entity.type
_entity.pdbx_description
1 polymer ?
#
loop_
_entity_poly.entity_id
_entity_poly.type
_entity_poly.pdbx_seq_one_letter_code
_entity_poly.pdbx_strand_id
1 'polypeptide(L)'
;MKLWSTEHVFSYPWETVIKAAMRKYPNPMNPNVVGVDVLDRSLDSDGRLHSHKLLSTEWGLPGIVRAILGTNHTQTYVKEHSIVDPGQKKMELCSSNITLTNLISVDERLVYRPHPQNPEVTVLTQEAIVTVKGVSLGSYLEGMMVRSMSANARKGWDAIEWIIQNSERERSSL
;
A
#
# COMPACT_ATOMS: atom_id res chain seq x y z
N MET A 1 -10.94 -2.90 -17.08
CA MET A 1 -10.71 -3.33 -15.68
C MET A 1 -9.70 -4.45 -15.70
N LYS A 2 -8.60 -4.32 -14.97
CA LYS A 2 -7.62 -5.39 -14.77
C LYS A 2 -7.46 -5.68 -13.28
N LEU A 3 -7.56 -6.96 -12.94
CA LEU A 3 -7.24 -7.48 -11.62
C LEU A 3 -5.78 -7.95 -11.63
N TRP A 4 -5.03 -7.53 -10.62
CA TRP A 4 -3.70 -8.06 -10.32
C TRP A 4 -3.74 -8.62 -8.91
N SER A 5 -3.15 -9.80 -8.71
CA SER A 5 -3.07 -10.44 -7.40
C SER A 5 -1.69 -11.04 -7.25
N THR A 6 -1.13 -10.93 -6.05
CA THR A 6 0.14 -11.56 -5.70
C THR A 6 0.13 -11.97 -4.23
N GLU A 7 0.97 -12.93 -3.91
CA GLU A 7 1.20 -13.37 -2.55
C GLU A 7 2.69 -13.24 -2.25
N HIS A 8 2.99 -12.76 -1.05
CA HIS A 8 4.34 -12.67 -0.54
C HIS A 8 4.40 -13.22 0.88
N VAL A 9 5.52 -13.87 1.20
CA VAL A 9 5.72 -14.53 2.49
C VAL A 9 6.90 -13.86 3.18
N PHE A 10 6.63 -13.24 4.33
CA PHE A 10 7.65 -12.68 5.21
C PHE A 10 8.07 -13.71 6.24
N SER A 11 9.39 -13.94 6.36
CA SER A 11 9.98 -14.85 7.35
C SER A 11 10.03 -14.24 8.76
N TYR A 12 8.96 -13.54 9.17
CA TYR A 12 8.84 -12.88 10.46
C TYR A 12 7.43 -13.08 11.05
N PRO A 13 7.32 -13.10 12.39
CA PRO A 13 6.03 -13.14 13.08
C PRO A 13 5.13 -11.96 12.70
N TRP A 14 3.82 -12.21 12.72
CA TRP A 14 2.80 -11.24 12.32
C TRP A 14 2.92 -9.91 13.07
N GLU A 15 3.18 -9.97 14.37
CA GLU A 15 3.31 -8.79 15.23
C GLU A 15 4.46 -7.88 14.78
N THR A 16 5.57 -8.47 14.32
CA THR A 16 6.73 -7.74 13.80
C THR A 16 6.41 -7.10 12.46
N VAL A 17 5.78 -7.85 11.55
CA VAL A 17 5.40 -7.36 10.22
C VAL A 17 4.38 -6.23 10.31
N ILE A 18 3.37 -6.34 11.17
CA ILE A 18 2.35 -5.29 11.33
C ILE A 18 2.96 -4.00 11.89
N LYS A 19 3.84 -4.11 12.89
CA LYS A 19 4.55 -2.93 13.44
C LYS A 19 5.39 -2.23 12.38
N ALA A 20 6.09 -3.00 11.55
CA ALA A 20 6.86 -2.45 10.44
C ALA A 20 5.95 -1.83 9.36
N ALA A 21 4.84 -2.49 9.00
CA ALA A 21 3.87 -1.98 8.04
C ALA A 21 3.21 -0.67 8.49
N MET A 22 2.92 -0.52 9.79
CA MET A 22 2.40 0.75 10.34
C MET A 22 3.42 1.90 10.28
N ARG A 23 4.71 1.57 10.34
CA ARG A 23 5.83 2.53 10.26
C ARG A 23 6.46 2.58 8.87
N LYS A 24 5.77 2.09 7.85
CA LYS A 24 6.29 1.95 6.48
C LYS A 24 6.87 3.24 5.93
N TYR A 25 6.39 4.42 6.37
CA TYR A 25 6.86 5.71 5.88
C TYR A 25 7.43 6.58 7.01
N PRO A 26 8.48 7.38 6.72
CA PRO A 26 9.23 7.44 5.45
C PRO A 26 10.14 6.22 5.24
N ASN A 27 10.36 5.81 3.98
CA ASN A 27 11.32 4.76 3.62
C ASN A 27 12.10 5.11 2.34
N PRO A 28 13.37 4.68 2.21
CA PRO A 28 14.19 4.98 1.04
C PRO A 28 13.71 4.33 -0.27
N MET A 29 12.88 3.27 -0.18
CA MET A 29 12.40 2.54 -1.36
C MET A 29 11.25 3.26 -2.08
N ASN A 30 10.53 4.15 -1.38
CA ASN A 30 9.39 4.89 -1.91
C ASN A 30 9.54 6.40 -1.64
N PRO A 31 10.53 7.07 -2.28
CA PRO A 31 10.76 8.50 -2.09
C PRO A 31 9.62 9.38 -2.60
N ASN A 32 8.75 8.82 -3.45
CA ASN A 32 7.61 9.54 -4.02
C ASN A 32 6.48 9.79 -3.01
N VAL A 33 6.51 9.16 -1.83
CA VAL A 33 5.54 9.45 -0.76
C VAL A 33 6.09 10.60 0.08
N VAL A 34 5.56 11.79 -0.16
CA VAL A 34 6.07 13.04 0.43
C VAL A 34 5.48 13.35 1.79
N GLY A 35 4.29 12.81 2.10
CA GLY A 35 3.64 12.99 3.39
C GLY A 35 2.59 11.92 3.69
N VAL A 36 2.44 11.60 4.97
CA VAL A 36 1.45 10.65 5.48
C VAL A 36 0.82 11.23 6.72
N ASP A 37 -0.48 11.48 6.66
CA ASP A 37 -1.26 12.01 7.77
C ASP A 37 -2.26 10.96 8.25
N VAL A 38 -2.37 10.78 9.57
CA VAL A 38 -3.44 9.97 10.18
C VAL A 38 -4.62 10.89 10.44
N LEU A 39 -5.70 10.71 9.68
CA LEU A 39 -6.90 11.54 9.79
C LEU A 39 -7.78 11.12 10.96
N ASP A 40 -7.93 9.81 11.17
CA ASP A 40 -8.69 9.23 12.26
C ASP A 40 -8.06 7.91 12.70
N ARG A 41 -8.17 7.63 14.00
CA ARG A 41 -7.81 6.35 14.58
C ARG A 41 -8.75 6.04 15.72
N SER A 42 -9.46 4.94 15.61
CA SER A 42 -10.50 4.54 16.55
C SER A 42 -10.43 3.03 16.80
N LEU A 43 -10.94 2.62 17.97
CA LEU A 43 -11.15 1.22 18.31
C LEU A 43 -12.64 0.92 18.13
N ASP A 44 -12.96 -0.19 17.46
CA ASP A 44 -14.34 -0.66 17.40
C ASP A 44 -14.76 -1.40 18.68
N SER A 45 -16.04 -1.77 18.77
CA SER A 45 -16.60 -2.54 19.89
C SER A 45 -15.95 -3.91 20.08
N ASP A 46 -15.35 -4.46 19.02
CA ASP A 46 -14.67 -5.76 19.02
C ASP A 46 -13.17 -5.62 19.38
N GLY A 47 -12.69 -4.40 19.65
CA GLY A 47 -11.30 -4.12 19.98
C GLY A 47 -10.36 -4.09 18.77
N ARG A 48 -10.88 -3.99 17.54
CA ARG A 48 -10.07 -3.82 16.33
C ARG A 48 -9.70 -2.35 16.15
N LEU A 49 -8.46 -2.12 15.72
CA LEU A 49 -7.95 -0.79 15.45
C LEU A 49 -8.23 -0.39 14.01
N HIS A 50 -9.07 0.62 13.85
CA HIS A 50 -9.33 1.28 12.58
C HIS A 50 -8.41 2.50 12.46
N SER A 51 -7.82 2.69 11.29
CA SER A 51 -6.99 3.85 11.02
C SER A 51 -7.23 4.34 9.60
N HIS A 52 -7.56 5.62 9.49
CA HIS A 52 -7.71 6.33 8.23
C HIS A 52 -6.47 7.21 8.03
N LYS A 53 -5.79 6.99 6.92
CA LYS A 53 -4.60 7.76 6.53
C LYS A 53 -4.80 8.42 5.17
N LEU A 54 -4.22 9.60 5.04
CA LEU A 54 -4.08 10.31 3.79
C LEU A 54 -2.60 10.28 3.40
N LEU A 55 -2.32 9.73 2.23
CA LEU A 55 -0.98 9.73 1.66
C LEU A 55 -0.94 10.78 0.55
N SER A 56 0.05 11.67 0.65
CA SER A 56 0.41 12.58 -0.43
C SER A 56 1.60 12.00 -1.17
N THR A 57 1.44 11.87 -2.48
CA THR A 57 2.43 11.25 -3.34
C THR A 57 2.74 12.20 -4.49
N GLU A 58 4.01 12.36 -4.80
CA GLU A 58 4.44 13.12 -5.95
C GLU A 58 4.87 12.13 -7.04
N TRP A 59 3.99 11.93 -8.02
CA TRP A 59 4.25 11.06 -9.15
C TRP A 59 4.62 11.87 -10.37
N GLY A 60 5.70 11.46 -11.04
CA GLY A 60 5.94 11.82 -12.44
C GLY A 60 4.86 11.17 -13.30
N LEU A 61 3.68 11.81 -13.41
CA LEU A 61 2.61 11.35 -14.30
C LEU A 61 3.21 11.11 -15.71
N PRO A 62 2.96 9.94 -16.35
CA PRO A 62 3.41 9.70 -17.71
C PRO A 62 2.98 10.85 -18.63
N GLY A 63 3.82 11.25 -19.59
CA GLY A 63 3.57 12.44 -20.42
C GLY A 63 2.18 12.45 -21.10
N ILE A 64 1.66 11.28 -21.45
CA ILE A 64 0.30 11.11 -21.99
C ILE A 64 -0.77 11.51 -20.96
N VAL A 65 -0.60 11.13 -19.70
CA VAL A 65 -1.54 11.46 -18.63
C VAL A 65 -1.50 12.96 -18.31
N ARG A 66 -0.31 13.58 -18.33
CA ARG A 66 -0.17 15.04 -18.21
C ARG A 66 -0.84 15.78 -19.37
N ALA A 67 -0.65 15.30 -20.61
CA ALA A 67 -1.25 15.88 -21.80
C ALA A 67 -2.79 15.81 -21.79
N ILE A 68 -3.36 14.69 -21.32
CA ILE A 68 -4.81 14.52 -21.19
C ILE A 68 -5.38 15.41 -20.07
N LEU A 69 -4.66 15.53 -18.95
CA LEU A 69 -5.12 16.28 -17.79
C LEU A 69 -4.91 17.79 -17.90
N GLY A 70 -4.02 18.26 -18.78
CA GLY A 70 -3.73 19.68 -18.96
C GLY A 70 -3.16 20.36 -17.70
N THR A 71 -2.61 19.60 -16.76
CA THR A 71 -2.07 20.10 -15.49
C THR A 71 -0.62 19.67 -15.28
N ASN A 72 0.18 20.60 -14.75
CA ASN A 72 1.54 20.37 -14.29
C ASN A 72 1.61 19.90 -12.83
N HIS A 73 0.47 19.86 -12.11
CA HIS A 73 0.42 19.35 -10.73
C HIS A 73 0.65 17.84 -10.71
N THR A 74 1.78 17.46 -10.12
CA THR A 74 2.27 16.08 -9.96
C THR A 74 1.81 15.42 -8.66
N GLN A 75 1.18 16.18 -7.77
CA GLN A 75 0.77 15.71 -6.46
C GLN A 75 -0.57 14.99 -6.53
N THR A 76 -0.57 13.73 -6.11
CA THR A 76 -1.73 12.85 -6.04
C THR A 76 -1.99 12.42 -4.60
N TYR A 77 -3.26 12.35 -4.23
CA TYR A 77 -3.71 11.93 -2.91
C TYR A 77 -4.30 10.52 -2.96
N VAL A 78 -3.95 9.72 -1.97
CA VAL A 78 -4.44 8.36 -1.78
C VAL A 78 -5.04 8.27 -0.39
N LYS A 79 -6.27 7.78 -0.29
CA LYS A 79 -6.87 7.38 0.98
C LYS A 79 -6.44 5.95 1.29
N GLU A 80 -6.06 5.71 2.53
CA GLU A 80 -5.76 4.39 3.04
C GLU A 80 -6.61 4.14 4.28
N HIS A 81 -7.24 2.98 4.35
CA HIS A 81 -8.00 2.52 5.50
C HIS A 81 -7.46 1.17 5.94
N SER A 82 -7.01 1.08 7.19
CA SER A 82 -6.48 -0.16 7.75
C SER A 82 -7.27 -0.59 8.98
N ILE A 83 -7.54 -1.89 9.07
CA ILE A 83 -8.18 -2.56 10.19
C ILE A 83 -7.22 -3.61 10.74
N VAL A 84 -6.87 -3.51 12.01
CA VAL A 84 -6.06 -4.51 12.71
C VAL A 84 -6.90 -5.22 13.75
N ASP A 85 -7.09 -6.53 13.56
CA ASP A 85 -7.75 -7.42 14.50
C ASP A 85 -6.68 -8.24 15.26
N PRO A 86 -6.41 -7.92 16.54
CA PRO A 86 -5.44 -8.65 17.35
C PRO A 86 -5.95 -10.05 17.75
N GLY A 87 -7.27 -10.25 17.84
CA GLY A 87 -7.86 -11.54 18.21
C GLY A 87 -7.71 -12.57 17.10
N GLN A 88 -7.94 -12.17 15.85
CA GLN A 88 -7.75 -13.02 14.68
C GLN A 88 -6.33 -12.98 14.10
N LYS A 89 -5.44 -12.14 14.64
CA LYS A 89 -4.13 -11.81 14.06
C LYS A 89 -4.23 -11.50 12.57
N LYS A 90 -5.12 -10.58 12.21
CA LYS A 90 -5.37 -10.19 10.82
C LYS A 90 -5.23 -8.68 10.70
N MET A 91 -4.45 -8.22 9.73
CA MET A 91 -4.47 -6.82 9.30
C MET A 91 -4.97 -6.75 7.87
N GLU A 92 -5.95 -5.90 7.63
CA GLU A 92 -6.45 -5.58 6.30
C GLU A 92 -6.21 -4.10 6.02
N LEU A 93 -5.75 -3.79 4.82
CA LEU A 93 -5.43 -2.44 4.39
C LEU A 93 -5.97 -2.24 3.00
N CYS A 94 -6.84 -1.25 2.85
CA CYS A 94 -7.48 -0.88 1.59
C CYS A 94 -7.04 0.54 1.22
N SER A 95 -6.48 0.69 0.02
CA SER A 95 -6.01 1.97 -0.48
C SER A 95 -6.68 2.31 -1.80
N SER A 96 -7.17 3.54 -1.93
CA SER A 96 -7.75 4.04 -3.18
C SER A 96 -7.26 5.46 -3.49
N ASN A 97 -7.07 5.78 -4.76
CA ASN A 97 -6.74 7.15 -5.16
C ASN A 97 -7.96 8.08 -5.05
N ILE A 98 -7.73 9.29 -4.52
CA ILE A 98 -8.72 10.38 -4.45
C ILE A 98 -8.57 11.30 -5.67
N THR A 99 -7.33 11.63 -6.02
CA THR A 99 -7.05 12.44 -7.20
C THR A 99 -7.16 11.57 -8.46
N LEU A 100 -7.68 12.13 -9.55
CA LEU A 100 -7.77 11.49 -10.88
C LEU A 100 -8.74 10.31 -11.00
N THR A 101 -9.61 10.07 -10.01
CA THR A 101 -10.59 8.96 -10.02
C THR A 101 -11.58 9.04 -11.21
N ASN A 102 -11.73 10.22 -11.82
CA ASN A 102 -12.51 10.43 -13.05
C ASN A 102 -11.85 9.78 -14.29
N LEU A 103 -10.52 9.65 -14.31
CA LEU A 103 -9.77 9.00 -15.38
C LEU A 103 -9.32 7.58 -15.02
N ILE A 104 -8.71 7.43 -13.83
CA ILE A 104 -8.12 6.17 -13.38
C ILE A 104 -8.50 5.95 -11.92
N SER A 105 -9.16 4.83 -11.64
CA SER A 105 -9.40 4.32 -10.28
C SER A 105 -8.46 3.16 -10.03
N VAL A 106 -7.72 3.21 -8.94
CA VAL A 106 -6.86 2.15 -8.43
C VAL A 106 -7.35 1.84 -7.03
N ASP A 107 -7.82 0.61 -6.84
CA ASP A 107 -8.26 0.10 -5.56
C ASP A 107 -7.36 -1.08 -5.20
N GLU A 108 -6.54 -0.92 -4.16
CA GLU A 108 -5.59 -1.92 -3.66
C GLU A 108 -6.08 -2.45 -2.32
N ARG A 109 -5.96 -3.77 -2.13
CA ARG A 109 -6.32 -4.48 -0.91
C ARG A 109 -5.20 -5.39 -0.49
N LEU A 110 -4.69 -5.21 0.72
CA LEU A 110 -3.62 -5.99 1.31
C LEU A 110 -4.16 -6.68 2.55
N VAL A 111 -3.85 -7.98 2.69
CA VAL A 111 -4.25 -8.78 3.85
C VAL A 111 -3.04 -9.50 4.41
N TYR A 112 -2.70 -9.21 5.65
CA TYR A 112 -1.62 -9.84 6.39
C TYR A 112 -2.19 -10.84 7.39
N ARG A 113 -1.73 -12.08 7.32
CA ARG A 113 -2.13 -13.18 8.21
C ARG A 113 -0.93 -14.06 8.56
N PRO A 114 -0.87 -14.63 9.78
CA PRO A 114 0.08 -15.70 10.07
C PRO A 114 -0.09 -16.87 9.11
N HIS A 115 1.00 -17.54 8.77
CA HIS A 115 0.96 -18.73 7.94
C HIS A 115 0.26 -19.87 8.72
N PRO A 116 -0.72 -20.59 8.14
CA PRO A 116 -1.53 -21.56 8.88
C PRO A 116 -0.72 -22.69 9.52
N GLN A 117 0.39 -23.08 8.88
CA GLN A 117 1.29 -24.14 9.36
C GLN A 117 2.50 -23.62 10.14
N ASN A 118 2.81 -22.32 10.08
CA ASN A 118 3.99 -21.75 10.73
C ASN A 118 3.72 -20.35 11.28
N PRO A 119 3.43 -20.20 12.57
CA PRO A 119 3.12 -18.90 13.18
C PRO A 119 4.26 -17.87 13.11
N GLU A 120 5.50 -18.31 12.90
CA GLU A 120 6.70 -17.45 12.77
C GLU A 120 6.81 -16.76 11.41
N VAL A 121 5.86 -17.04 10.51
CA VAL A 121 5.85 -16.55 9.13
C VAL A 121 4.53 -15.82 8.86
N THR A 122 4.61 -14.72 8.12
CA THR A 122 3.44 -13.91 7.76
C THR A 122 3.20 -13.97 6.26
N VAL A 123 1.98 -14.34 5.88
CA VAL A 123 1.49 -14.30 4.49
C VAL A 123 0.83 -12.94 4.25
N LEU A 124 1.30 -12.26 3.21
CA LEU A 124 0.71 -11.07 2.65
C LEU A 124 0.06 -11.41 1.31
N THR A 125 -1.26 -11.29 1.25
CA THR A 125 -2.00 -11.32 -0.01
C THR A 125 -2.28 -9.89 -0.46
N GLN A 126 -1.89 -9.54 -1.68
CA GLN A 126 -2.19 -8.23 -2.27
C GLN A 126 -3.02 -8.40 -3.52
N GLU A 127 -4.06 -7.58 -3.63
CA GLU A 127 -4.94 -7.50 -4.77
C GLU A 127 -5.05 -6.04 -5.20
N ALA A 128 -5.10 -5.80 -6.50
CA ALA A 128 -5.27 -4.48 -7.06
C ALA A 128 -6.25 -4.53 -8.24
N ILE A 129 -7.17 -3.59 -8.24
CA ILE A 129 -8.14 -3.39 -9.31
C ILE A 129 -7.83 -2.04 -9.95
N VAL A 130 -7.44 -2.08 -11.22
CA VAL A 130 -7.21 -0.87 -12.02
C VAL A 130 -8.34 -0.70 -13.02
N THR A 131 -8.98 0.46 -12.99
CA THR A 131 -10.07 0.83 -13.89
C THR A 131 -9.74 2.15 -14.57
N VAL A 132 -9.58 2.12 -15.90
CA VAL A 132 -9.42 3.33 -16.72
C VAL A 132 -10.76 3.68 -17.36
N LYS A 133 -11.18 4.94 -17.27
CA LYS A 133 -12.46 5.46 -17.78
C LYS A 133 -12.22 6.49 -18.87
N GLY A 134 -13.01 6.43 -19.94
CA GLY A 134 -13.13 7.52 -20.92
C GLY A 134 -11.95 7.69 -21.90
N VAL A 135 -11.02 6.73 -22.00
CA VAL A 135 -9.88 6.81 -22.93
C VAL A 135 -9.88 5.62 -23.91
N SER A 136 -9.76 5.89 -25.21
CA SER A 136 -9.73 4.87 -26.27
C SER A 136 -8.53 3.91 -26.19
N LEU A 137 -7.46 4.28 -25.47
CA LEU A 137 -6.27 3.47 -25.19
C LEU A 137 -6.30 2.83 -23.79
N GLY A 138 -7.48 2.65 -23.19
CA GLY A 138 -7.65 2.18 -21.82
C GLY A 138 -6.87 0.90 -21.49
N SER A 139 -6.87 -0.10 -22.38
CA SER A 139 -6.20 -1.39 -22.14
C SER A 139 -4.66 -1.30 -22.06
N TYR A 140 -4.05 -0.37 -22.81
CA TYR A 140 -2.61 -0.11 -22.80
C TYR A 140 -2.21 0.64 -21.51
N LEU A 141 -2.97 1.68 -21.15
CA LEU A 141 -2.78 2.42 -19.90
C LEU A 141 -2.96 1.50 -18.68
N GLU A 142 -3.99 0.67 -18.67
CA GLU A 142 -4.19 -0.36 -17.64
C GLU A 142 -2.98 -1.29 -17.53
N GLY A 143 -2.40 -1.71 -18.66
CA GLY A 143 -1.20 -2.55 -18.69
C GLY A 143 0.03 -1.86 -18.09
N MET A 144 0.25 -0.59 -18.41
CA MET A 144 1.35 0.19 -17.82
C MET A 144 1.16 0.38 -16.31
N MET A 145 -0.06 0.68 -15.85
CA MET A 145 -0.37 0.85 -14.43
C MET A 145 -0.16 -0.44 -13.66
N VAL A 146 -0.63 -1.59 -14.16
CA VAL A 146 -0.40 -2.90 -13.53
C VAL A 146 1.11 -3.20 -13.39
N ARG A 147 1.92 -2.89 -14.40
CA ARG A 147 3.38 -3.04 -14.31
C ARG A 147 3.99 -2.14 -13.24
N SER A 148 3.55 -0.90 -13.15
CA SER A 148 4.00 0.03 -12.12
C SER A 148 3.58 -0.44 -10.71
N MET A 149 2.38 -0.98 -10.56
CA MET A 149 1.90 -1.54 -9.29
C MET A 149 2.71 -2.75 -8.87
N SER A 150 3.00 -3.68 -9.78
CA SER A 150 3.87 -4.82 -9.49
C SER A 150 5.26 -4.37 -9.00
N ALA A 151 5.85 -3.36 -9.63
CA ALA A 151 7.12 -2.78 -9.17
C ALA A 151 6.99 -2.08 -7.79
N ASN A 152 5.88 -1.40 -7.54
CA ASN A 152 5.62 -0.74 -6.25
C ASN A 152 5.35 -1.74 -5.11
N ALA A 153 4.69 -2.86 -5.40
CA ALA A 153 4.47 -3.93 -4.44
C ALA A 153 5.81 -4.49 -3.95
N ARG A 154 6.75 -4.75 -4.87
CA ARG A 154 8.09 -5.22 -4.52
C ARG A 154 8.83 -4.23 -3.62
N LYS A 155 8.80 -2.94 -3.96
CA LYS A 155 9.35 -1.87 -3.11
C LYS A 155 8.68 -1.81 -1.74
N GLY A 156 7.39 -2.13 -1.68
CA GLY A 156 6.63 -2.22 -0.44
C GLY A 156 7.13 -3.33 0.48
N TRP A 157 7.45 -4.51 -0.07
CA TRP A 157 8.03 -5.62 0.68
C TRP A 157 9.44 -5.28 1.17
N ASP A 158 10.28 -4.78 0.27
CA ASP A 158 11.67 -4.42 0.59
C ASP A 158 11.71 -3.32 1.67
N ALA A 159 10.75 -2.39 1.69
CA ALA A 159 10.62 -1.38 2.73
C ALA A 159 10.28 -1.98 4.10
N ILE A 160 9.35 -2.93 4.16
CA ILE A 160 8.99 -3.61 5.42
C ILE A 160 10.21 -4.39 5.94
N GLU A 161 10.88 -5.13 5.07
CA GLU A 161 12.10 -5.88 5.39
C GLU A 161 13.17 -4.96 5.98
N TRP A 162 13.42 -3.82 5.33
CA TRP A 162 14.39 -2.83 5.79
C TRP A 162 14.05 -2.26 7.17
N ILE A 163 12.77 -1.95 7.43
CA ILE A 163 12.33 -1.44 8.75
C ILE A 163 12.53 -2.49 9.84
N ILE A 164 12.20 -3.75 9.56
CA ILE A 164 12.39 -4.85 10.52
C ILE A 164 13.88 -4.96 10.88
N GLN A 165 14.74 -5.05 9.87
CA GLN A 165 16.20 -5.16 10.07
C GLN A 165 16.78 -3.95 10.81
N ASN A 166 16.31 -2.73 10.52
CA ASN A 166 16.78 -1.54 11.21
C ASN A 166 16.31 -1.50 12.68
N SER A 167 15.07 -1.90 12.95
CA SER A 167 14.52 -1.95 14.32
C SER A 167 15.23 -2.98 15.20
N GLU A 168 15.69 -4.11 14.64
CA GLU A 168 16.48 -5.10 15.36
C GLU A 168 17.90 -4.61 15.67
N ARG A 169 18.51 -3.83 14.77
CA ARG A 169 19.81 -3.20 15.00
C ARG A 169 19.76 -2.18 16.13
N GLU A 170 18.73 -1.34 16.16
CA GLU A 170 18.50 -0.39 17.26
C GLU A 170 18.30 -1.11 18.59
N ARG A 171 17.62 -2.26 18.60
CA ARG A 171 17.41 -3.05 19.81
C ARG A 171 18.68 -3.78 20.29
N SER A 172 19.60 -4.11 19.38
CA SER A 172 20.84 -4.85 19.71
C SER A 172 22.01 -3.92 20.09
N SER A 173 21.83 -2.61 19.93
CA SER A 173 22.82 -1.58 20.30
C SER A 173 22.53 -0.89 21.64
N LEU A 174 21.48 -1.35 22.34
CA LEU A 174 21.10 -1.01 23.71
C LEU A 174 21.46 -2.18 24.65
#